data_AF-A0A3C7VY62-F1
#
_entry.id   AF-A0A3C7VY62-F1
#
_cell.length_a   1.000
_cell.length_b   1.000
_cell.length_c   1.000
_cell.angle_alpha   90.00
_cell.angle_beta   90.00
_cell.angle_gamma   90.00
#
_symmetry.space_group_name_H-M   'P 1'
#
loop_
_entity.id
_entity.type
_entity.pdbx_description
1 polymer ?
#
loop_
_entity_poly.entity_id
_entity_poly.type
_entity_poly.pdbx_seq_one_letter_code
_entity_poly.pdbx_strand_id
1 'polypeptide(L)'
;MFFDRPASGEVAVLVHMEMGREREADDPREFEELVLSAGGDPVAYIMGRRDAPHAGTFVGAGKLEEIAEVVREHDAQVVIFNHTLRPSQERNLERALKCRVLDRTGLILDIFAQRARTHEGKLQV
;
A
#
# COMPACT_ATOMS: atom_id res chain seq x y z
N MET A 1 -15.14 14.78 2.92
CA MET A 1 -14.31 15.55 1.97
C MET A 1 -13.85 14.52 0.95
N PHE A 2 -14.41 14.54 -0.26
CA PHE A 2 -14.02 13.62 -1.32
C PHE A 2 -12.68 14.10 -1.86
N PHE A 3 -11.64 13.27 -1.79
CA PHE A 3 -10.38 13.56 -2.46
C PHE A 3 -10.60 13.35 -3.96
N ASP A 4 -10.53 14.44 -4.73
CA ASP A 4 -10.47 14.37 -6.18
C ASP A 4 -9.22 13.57 -6.58
N ARG A 5 -9.41 12.57 -7.44
CA ARG A 5 -8.29 11.79 -7.97
C ARG A 5 -7.55 12.60 -9.04
N PRO A 6 -6.21 12.69 -8.98
CA PRO A 6 -5.43 13.24 -10.09
C PRO A 6 -5.64 12.42 -11.38
N ALA A 7 -5.38 13.05 -12.54
CA ALA A 7 -5.56 12.43 -13.86
C ALA A 7 -4.58 11.27 -14.13
N SER A 8 -3.46 11.24 -13.42
CA SER A 8 -2.58 10.09 -13.24
C SER A 8 -2.89 9.44 -11.89
N GLY A 9 -2.69 8.13 -11.74
CA GLY A 9 -2.94 7.41 -10.49
C GLY A 9 -2.20 7.99 -9.27
N GLU A 10 -2.60 7.60 -8.07
CA GLU A 10 -1.88 8.00 -6.84
C GLU A 10 -0.47 7.39 -6.84
N VAL A 11 0.58 8.23 -6.79
CA VAL A 11 1.98 7.78 -6.77
C VAL A 11 2.23 6.92 -5.53
N ALA A 12 2.61 5.66 -5.74
CA ALA A 12 2.61 4.63 -4.72
C ALA A 12 3.99 4.00 -4.51
N VAL A 13 4.41 3.92 -3.24
CA VAL A 13 5.54 3.08 -2.81
C VAL A 13 4.98 1.79 -2.23
N LEU A 14 5.46 0.66 -2.74
CA LEU A 14 5.01 -0.67 -2.34
C LEU A 14 5.97 -1.24 -1.30
N VAL A 15 5.43 -1.89 -0.26
CA VAL A 15 6.24 -2.47 0.81
C VAL A 15 5.80 -3.91 1.08
N HIS A 16 6.75 -4.83 1.02
CA HIS A 16 6.55 -6.22 1.45
C HIS A 16 7.67 -6.65 2.40
N MET A 17 7.31 -7.35 3.47
CA MET A 17 8.26 -7.91 4.44
C MET A 17 8.08 -9.41 4.51
N GLU A 18 9.11 -10.17 4.13
CA GLU A 18 9.17 -11.61 4.34
C GLU A 18 9.14 -11.90 5.84
N MET A 19 8.10 -12.59 6.29
CA MET A 19 7.98 -13.04 7.68
C MET A 19 8.54 -14.45 7.80
N GLY A 20 9.35 -14.73 8.83
CA GLY A 20 10.20 -15.94 8.90
C GLY A 20 9.54 -17.32 8.73
N ARG A 21 8.20 -17.44 8.69
CA ARG A 21 7.46 -18.70 8.43
C ARG A 21 6.65 -18.71 7.13
N GLU A 22 6.72 -17.67 6.31
CA GLU A 22 6.04 -17.66 5.02
C GLU A 22 6.66 -18.73 4.11
N ARG A 23 5.81 -19.62 3.61
CA ARG A 23 6.21 -20.78 2.79
C ARG A 23 6.20 -20.47 1.30
N GLU A 24 5.58 -19.37 0.92
CA GLU A 24 5.34 -18.97 -0.45
C GLU A 24 5.96 -17.58 -0.62
N ALA A 25 6.83 -17.44 -1.61
CA ALA A 25 7.38 -16.15 -1.98
C ALA A 25 6.26 -15.35 -2.67
N ASP A 26 6.02 -14.14 -2.18
CA ASP A 26 5.13 -13.19 -2.85
C ASP A 26 5.76 -12.82 -4.22
N ASP A 27 4.99 -12.84 -5.32
CA ASP A 27 5.46 -12.32 -6.61
C ASP A 27 5.23 -10.79 -6.61
N PRO A 28 6.29 -9.96 -6.63
CA PRO A 28 6.15 -8.50 -6.62
C PRO A 28 5.26 -7.99 -7.76
N ARG A 29 5.28 -8.68 -8.91
CA ARG A 29 4.50 -8.28 -10.10
C ARG A 29 3.00 -8.42 -9.89
N GLU A 30 2.56 -9.46 -9.20
CA GLU A 30 1.13 -9.63 -8.90
C GLU A 30 0.62 -8.47 -8.03
N PHE A 31 1.42 -8.07 -7.04
CA PHE A 31 1.06 -6.95 -6.18
C PHE A 31 1.06 -5.60 -6.93
N GLU A 32 2.05 -5.37 -7.79
CA GLU A 32 2.07 -4.19 -8.67
C GLU A 32 0.83 -4.13 -9.58
N GLU A 33 0.45 -5.24 -10.21
CA GLU A 33 -0.75 -5.33 -11.05
C GLU A 33 -2.04 -5.05 -10.28
N LEU A 34 -2.13 -5.48 -9.01
CA LEU A 34 -3.26 -5.17 -8.14
C LEU A 34 -3.35 -3.67 -7.84
N VAL A 35 -2.21 -3.01 -7.58
CA VAL A 35 -2.17 -1.56 -7.30
C VAL A 35 -2.50 -0.75 -8.55
N LEU A 36 -1.98 -1.15 -9.72
CA LEU A 36 -2.33 -0.55 -11.02
C LEU A 36 -3.84 -0.68 -11.28
N SER A 37 -4.41 -1.85 -11.02
CA SER A 37 -5.85 -2.11 -11.17
C SER A 37 -6.72 -1.29 -10.21
N ALA A 38 -6.16 -0.83 -9.09
CA ALA A 38 -6.80 0.08 -8.16
C ALA A 38 -6.60 1.57 -8.52
N GLY A 39 -5.93 1.88 -9.64
CA GLY A 39 -5.63 3.25 -10.06
C GLY A 39 -4.50 3.91 -9.28
N GLY A 40 -3.61 3.13 -8.67
CA GLY A 40 -2.31 3.61 -8.17
C GLY A 40 -1.25 3.60 -9.27
N ASP A 41 -0.16 4.31 -9.03
CA ASP A 41 1.02 4.39 -9.91
C ASP A 41 2.27 3.94 -9.12
N PRO A 42 2.61 2.63 -9.12
CA PRO A 42 3.77 2.11 -8.41
C PRO A 42 5.08 2.66 -8.95
N VAL A 43 5.85 3.34 -8.10
CA VAL A 43 7.15 3.93 -8.46
C VAL A 43 8.35 3.22 -7.83
N ALA A 44 8.12 2.48 -6.75
CA ALA A 44 9.15 1.69 -6.07
C ALA A 44 8.55 0.50 -5.33
N TYR A 45 9.34 -0.57 -5.22
CA TYR A 45 9.00 -1.77 -4.44
C TYR A 45 10.10 -2.04 -3.41
N ILE A 46 9.76 -1.89 -2.13
CA ILE A 46 10.69 -2.08 -1.01
C ILE A 46 10.44 -3.44 -0.37
N MET A 47 11.48 -4.25 -0.34
CA MET A 47 11.48 -5.56 0.33
C MET A 47 12.32 -5.55 1.60
N GLY A 48 12.03 -6.48 2.50
CA GLY A 48 12.87 -6.78 3.65
C GLY A 48 12.45 -8.07 4.33
N ARG A 49 13.19 -8.47 5.35
CA ARG A 49 12.91 -9.69 6.11
C ARG A 49 12.87 -9.41 7.60
N ARG A 50 11.95 -10.07 8.32
CA ARG A 50 11.85 -10.00 9.78
C ARG A 50 11.18 -11.25 10.34
N ASP A 51 11.50 -11.63 11.57
CA ASP A 51 10.86 -12.80 12.21
C ASP A 51 9.41 -12.53 12.63
N ALA A 52 9.11 -11.28 13.01
CA ALA A 52 7.78 -10.86 13.45
C ALA A 52 7.58 -9.35 13.25
N PRO A 53 6.35 -8.87 12.97
CA PRO A 53 6.09 -7.45 12.74
C PRO A 53 6.38 -6.60 13.97
N HIS A 54 6.90 -5.39 13.75
CA HIS A 54 7.06 -4.40 14.81
C HIS A 54 5.68 -3.93 15.31
N ALA A 55 5.48 -3.93 16.62
CA ALA A 55 4.18 -3.60 17.22
C ALA A 55 3.68 -2.19 16.86
N GLY A 56 4.62 -1.23 16.72
CA GLY A 56 4.30 0.16 16.46
C GLY A 56 4.08 0.50 14.99
N THR A 57 4.84 -0.10 14.07
CA THR A 57 4.98 0.38 12.67
C THR A 57 5.07 -0.75 11.65
N PHE A 58 4.88 -2.00 12.07
CA PHE A 58 5.07 -3.21 11.26
C PHE A 58 6.54 -3.48 10.86
N VAL A 59 7.27 -2.46 10.44
CA VAL A 59 8.72 -2.45 10.17
C VAL A 59 9.52 -1.85 11.32
N GLY A 60 10.82 -2.16 11.39
CA GLY A 60 11.75 -1.53 12.32
C GLY A 60 12.19 -0.13 11.87
N ALA A 61 12.89 0.59 12.75
CA ALA A 61 13.30 2.00 12.52
C ALA A 61 14.11 2.20 11.23
N GLY A 62 15.15 1.40 10.98
CA GLY A 62 15.98 1.58 9.78
C GLY A 62 15.20 1.35 8.46
N LYS A 63 14.29 0.38 8.44
CA LYS A 63 13.42 0.16 7.27
C LYS A 63 12.36 1.26 7.14
N LEU A 64 11.88 1.81 8.25
CA LEU A 64 10.98 2.96 8.23
C LEU A 64 11.67 4.20 7.65
N GLU A 65 12.93 4.43 8.00
CA GLU A 65 13.75 5.52 7.45
C GLU A 65 13.99 5.33 5.96
N GLU A 66 14.34 4.12 5.52
CA GLU A 66 14.47 3.76 4.09
C GLU A 66 13.17 4.03 3.31
N ILE A 67 12.01 3.63 3.85
CA ILE A 67 10.71 3.93 3.22
C ILE A 67 10.48 5.45 3.15
N ALA A 68 10.80 6.19 4.21
CA ALA A 68 10.65 7.65 4.26
C ALA A 68 11.58 8.38 3.27
N GLU A 69 12.74 7.83 2.96
CA GLU A 69 13.63 8.34 1.91
C GLU A 69 13.01 8.16 0.53
N VAL A 70 12.57 6.94 0.20
CA VAL A 70 11.95 6.64 -1.09
C VAL A 70 10.65 7.42 -1.29
N VAL A 71 9.84 7.60 -0.24
CA VAL A 71 8.63 8.45 -0.28
C VAL A 71 8.98 9.89 -0.67
N ARG A 72 10.05 10.45 -0.12
CA ARG A 72 10.49 11.82 -0.45
C ARG A 72 11.13 11.91 -1.83
N GLU A 73 11.87 10.88 -2.24
CA GLU A 73 12.53 10.83 -3.55
C GLU A 73 11.50 10.86 -4.70
N HIS A 74 10.38 10.16 -4.53
CA HIS A 74 9.35 10.05 -5.55
C HIS A 74 8.11 10.93 -5.30
N ASP A 75 8.13 11.79 -4.28
CA ASP A 75 6.95 12.56 -3.82
C ASP A 75 5.69 11.68 -3.67
N ALA A 76 5.88 10.48 -3.10
CA ALA A 76 4.83 9.47 -3.04
C ALA A 76 3.66 9.92 -2.17
N GLN A 77 2.44 9.71 -2.68
CA GLN A 77 1.21 10.11 -2.03
C GLN A 77 0.65 9.02 -1.11
N VAL A 78 0.99 7.77 -1.41
CA VAL A 78 0.55 6.60 -0.65
C VAL A 78 1.67 5.57 -0.51
N VAL A 79 1.74 4.94 0.65
CA VAL A 79 2.57 3.74 0.88
C VAL A 79 1.64 2.56 1.08
N ILE A 80 1.79 1.53 0.26
CA ILE A 80 0.91 0.35 0.27
C ILE A 80 1.68 -0.85 0.80
N PHE A 81 1.26 -1.35 1.95
CA PHE A 81 1.82 -2.56 2.55
C PHE A 81 1.10 -3.78 2.00
N ASN A 82 1.85 -4.72 1.44
CA ASN A 82 1.33 -6.03 1.02
C ASN A 82 1.09 -6.98 2.20
N HIS A 83 0.53 -6.45 3.27
CA HIS A 83 0.30 -7.11 4.55
C HIS A 83 -0.91 -6.46 5.21
N THR A 84 -1.59 -7.19 6.09
CA THR A 84 -2.61 -6.57 6.95
C THR A 84 -1.93 -5.79 8.07
N LEU A 85 -2.36 -4.55 8.27
CA LEU A 85 -1.86 -3.70 9.34
C LEU A 85 -2.90 -3.59 10.46
N ARG A 86 -2.43 -3.44 11.69
CA ARG A 86 -3.30 -3.00 12.78
C ARG A 86 -3.58 -1.50 12.63
N PRO A 87 -4.75 -1.00 13.06
CA PRO A 87 -5.06 0.43 12.97
C PRO A 87 -4.04 1.34 13.68
N SER A 88 -3.39 0.85 14.74
CA SER A 88 -2.32 1.59 15.40
C SER A 88 -1.04 1.67 14.57
N GLN A 89 -0.72 0.61 13.81
CA GLN A 89 0.46 0.57 12.95
C GLN A 89 0.31 1.53 11.78
N GLU A 90 -0.82 1.48 11.11
CA GLU A 90 -1.19 2.37 9.99
C GLU A 90 -1.08 3.85 10.41
N ARG A 91 -1.76 4.25 11.49
CA ARG A 91 -1.67 5.63 12.01
C ARG A 91 -0.25 6.06 12.37
N ASN A 92 0.56 5.17 12.91
CA ASN A 92 1.94 5.49 13.26
C ASN A 92 2.82 5.63 12.00
N LEU A 93 2.60 4.79 11.00
CA LEU A 93 3.25 4.88 9.70
C LEU A 93 2.87 6.18 8.99
N GLU A 94 1.59 6.56 8.92
CA GLU A 94 1.15 7.83 8.32
C GLU A 94 1.82 9.03 9.00
N ARG A 95 1.89 9.03 10.33
CA ARG A 95 2.57 10.09 11.09
C ARG A 95 4.06 10.17 10.80
N ALA A 96 4.72 9.03 10.59
CA ALA A 96 6.15 8.97 10.31
C ALA A 96 6.47 9.34 8.86
N LEU A 97 5.69 8.80 7.91
CA LEU A 97 5.91 8.90 6.47
C LEU A 97 5.30 10.17 5.85
N LYS A 98 4.37 10.83 6.57
CA LYS A 98 3.69 12.07 6.14
C LYS A 98 2.85 11.92 4.86
N CYS A 99 2.44 10.70 4.55
CA CYS A 99 1.56 10.35 3.44
C CYS A 99 0.49 9.36 3.91
N ARG A 100 -0.48 9.06 3.04
CA ARG A 100 -1.47 8.02 3.30
C ARG A 100 -0.77 6.66 3.38
N VAL A 101 -1.27 5.77 4.23
CA VAL A 101 -0.82 4.38 4.28
C VAL A 101 -2.03 3.50 4.00
N LEU A 102 -1.84 2.46 3.19
CA LEU A 102 -2.87 1.49 2.88
C LEU A 102 -2.32 0.09 3.14
N ASP A 103 -3.12 -0.74 3.80
CA ASP A 103 -2.79 -2.15 3.99
C ASP A 103 -3.42 -3.01 2.88
N ARG A 104 -3.10 -4.31 2.84
CA ARG A 104 -3.64 -5.22 1.82
C ARG A 104 -5.17 -5.27 1.85
N THR A 105 -5.77 -5.22 3.05
CA THR A 105 -7.23 -5.22 3.20
C THR A 105 -7.85 -3.99 2.55
N GLY A 106 -7.30 -2.82 2.82
CA GLY A 106 -7.74 -1.53 2.28
C GLY A 106 -7.62 -1.48 0.76
N LEU A 107 -6.52 -1.98 0.19
CA LEU A 107 -6.34 -2.07 -1.27
C LEU A 107 -7.46 -2.90 -1.93
N ILE A 108 -7.76 -4.07 -1.37
CA ILE A 108 -8.82 -4.95 -1.90
C ILE A 108 -10.20 -4.27 -1.81
N LEU A 109 -10.48 -3.58 -0.70
CA LEU A 109 -11.72 -2.81 -0.54
C LEU A 109 -11.82 -1.66 -1.55
N ASP A 110 -10.73 -0.94 -1.81
CA ASP A 110 -10.68 0.14 -2.81
C ASP A 110 -10.97 -0.39 -4.22
N ILE A 111 -10.42 -1.56 -4.58
CA ILE A 111 -10.71 -2.23 -5.86
C ILE A 111 -12.20 -2.57 -5.97
N PHE A 112 -12.79 -3.15 -4.92
CA PHE A 112 -14.22 -3.48 -4.94
C PHE A 112 -15.11 -2.25 -5.02
N ALA A 113 -14.78 -1.18 -4.29
CA ALA A 113 -15.51 0.09 -4.36
C ALA A 113 -15.47 0.70 -5.77
N GLN A 114 -14.32 0.64 -6.45
CA GLN A 114 -14.19 1.09 -7.83
C GLN A 114 -15.06 0.26 -8.79
N ARG A 115 -15.00 -1.07 -8.67
CA ARG A 115 -15.83 -1.96 -9.50
C ARG A 115 -17.32 -1.71 -9.30
N ALA A 116 -17.76 -1.54 -8.05
CA ALA A 116 -19.17 -1.25 -7.75
C ALA A 116 -19.64 0.04 -8.44
N ARG A 117 -18.83 1.10 -8.44
CA ARG A 117 -19.14 2.36 -9.15
C ARG A 117 -19.20 2.20 -10.67
N THR A 118 -18.36 1.34 -11.24
CA THR A 118 -18.42 1.05 -12.70
C THR A 118 -19.59 0.16 -13.09
N HIS A 119 -20.11 -0.66 -12.16
CA HIS A 119 -21.21 -1.59 -12.41
C HIS A 119 -22.61 -0.94 -12.28
N GLU A 120 -22.71 0.24 -11.66
CA GLU A 120 -23.94 1.07 -11.67
C GLU A 120 -24.30 1.62 -13.07
N GLY A 121 -23.46 1.41 -14.09
CA GLY A 121 -23.79 1.67 -15.50
C GLY A 121 -24.48 0.52 -16.25
N LYS A 122 -24.76 -0.63 -15.61
CA LYS A 122 -25.29 -1.84 -16.30
C LYS A 122 -26.51 -2.51 -15.66
N LEU A 123 -27.20 -1.86 -14.71
CA LEU A 123 -28.53 -2.28 -14.22
C LEU A 123 -29.68 -1.53 -14.92
N GLN A 124 -29.44 -1.03 -16.14
CA GLN A 124 -30.48 -0.72 -17.13
C GLN A 124 -30.43 -1.75 -18.27
N VAL A 125 -30.73 -3.02 -17.96
CA VAL A 125 -31.66 -3.89 -18.71
C VAL A 125 -32.18 -4.97 -17.77
#